data_AF-A0A7H8QHW7-F1
#
_entry.id   AF-A0A7H8QHW7-F1
#
_cell.length_a   1.000
_cell.length_b   1.000
_cell.length_c   1.000
_cell.angle_alpha   90.00
_cell.angle_beta   90.00
_cell.angle_gamma   90.00
#
_symmetry.space_group_name_H-M   'P 1'
#
loop_
_entity.id
_entity.type
_entity.pdbx_description
1 polymer ?
#
loop_
_entity_poly.entity_id
_entity_poly.type
_entity_poly.pdbx_seq_one_letter_code
_entity_poly.pdbx_strand_id
1 'polypeptide(L)'
;MPAIPLDCGFIYNELTPIVYSRRVFIILYDNTNGLASLQNLSDHGLKHMRDLTVVLSHERCVHKKDDSWLFTRREETYCFTRPLLLEKSQNPNEHGTKVLREWKRASEMLAARITPGRLHLQLICYVENFNTGETMVAPLAKLPVLKNCSISLGSNNGLAELARISRLRAKGVLLRNVEYVEKPFRYEYLPCEIRLIILENTGLVPGGGKICWTTKHGYSLQNSDWCLNHHDLRNSVYYYCYCNTYHASAVSKQCLCWEPPVALWQVSRAFREDALRVFFGKNRFIIMHDDKKSCMSQPSSFLSWAVPRDGLKYIRSLEVVLNGDGNSYNEDPSQYRYPHQDLVEYLERTRDDWTPLGLTLSVYIATVTPINELQSTENAISYEGKIMYDCYYSFFTALSGFRSLNRLFVYALEQWWGEVRFDIGDIEYDSGGTWDHLEKSLEQLTMGRQYGSNDVGKWPDIHEIN
;
A
#
# COMPACT_ATOMS: atom_id res chain seq x y z
N MET A 1 48.92 -6.82 -37.80
CA MET A 1 47.60 -6.19 -37.90
C MET A 1 47.81 -4.68 -38.00
N PRO A 2 47.17 -4.01 -38.96
CA PRO A 2 47.40 -2.61 -39.25
C PRO A 2 46.88 -1.74 -38.10
N ALA A 3 47.58 -0.63 -37.85
CA ALA A 3 47.13 0.42 -36.96
C ALA A 3 45.80 0.97 -37.47
N ILE A 4 44.79 0.95 -36.61
CA ILE A 4 43.54 1.67 -36.84
C ILE A 4 43.61 2.94 -35.98
N PRO A 5 44.03 4.10 -36.53
CA PRO A 5 43.79 5.38 -35.91
C PRO A 5 42.35 5.78 -36.22
N LEU A 6 41.39 5.16 -35.52
CA LEU A 6 40.03 5.66 -35.48
C LEU A 6 39.97 6.73 -34.40
N ASP A 7 39.87 7.95 -34.90
CA ASP A 7 39.44 9.16 -34.22
C ASP A 7 38.34 8.84 -33.17
N CYS A 8 38.73 8.77 -31.89
CA CYS A 8 37.84 8.42 -30.77
C CYS A 8 36.59 9.31 -30.72
N GLY A 9 36.63 10.49 -31.35
CA GLY A 9 35.48 11.39 -31.49
C GLY A 9 34.30 10.76 -32.23
N PHE A 10 34.54 9.96 -33.28
CA PHE A 10 33.44 9.34 -34.04
C PHE A 10 32.68 8.32 -33.19
N ILE A 11 33.40 7.37 -32.58
CA ILE A 11 32.82 6.35 -31.70
C ILE A 11 32.11 7.02 -30.51
N TYR A 12 32.72 8.07 -29.93
CA TYR A 12 32.11 8.82 -28.84
C TYR A 12 30.78 9.48 -29.26
N ASN A 13 30.74 10.12 -30.42
CA ASN A 13 29.55 10.79 -30.94
C ASN A 13 28.42 9.81 -31.28
N GLU A 14 28.73 8.60 -31.75
CA GLU A 14 27.72 7.57 -32.02
C GLU A 14 27.22 6.86 -30.75
N LEU A 15 28.10 6.56 -29.80
CA LEU A 15 27.73 5.81 -28.61
C LEU A 15 27.06 6.66 -27.53
N THR A 16 27.45 7.95 -27.41
CA THR A 16 26.91 8.83 -26.36
C THR A 16 25.38 8.92 -26.39
N PRO A 17 24.71 9.16 -27.54
CA PRO A 17 23.26 9.18 -27.61
C PRO A 17 22.62 7.85 -27.19
N ILE A 18 23.24 6.72 -27.53
CA ILE A 18 22.73 5.38 -27.21
C ILE A 18 22.81 5.13 -25.70
N VAL A 19 23.95 5.41 -25.07
CA VAL A 19 24.15 5.23 -23.62
C VAL A 19 23.19 6.13 -22.84
N TYR A 20 23.17 7.43 -23.14
CA TYR A 20 22.38 8.40 -22.38
C TYR A 20 20.86 8.26 -22.60
N SER A 21 20.43 7.70 -23.72
CA SER A 21 19.01 7.47 -24.00
C SER A 21 18.45 6.13 -23.52
N ARG A 22 19.32 5.21 -23.09
CA ARG A 22 18.92 3.87 -22.62
C ARG A 22 19.21 3.59 -21.15
N ARG A 23 20.10 4.37 -20.52
CA ARG A 23 20.49 4.17 -19.12
C ARG A 23 19.77 5.14 -18.19
N VAL A 24 19.56 4.67 -16.97
CA VAL A 24 19.13 5.48 -15.83
C VAL A 24 20.39 5.94 -15.12
N PHE A 25 20.53 7.26 -14.94
CA PHE A 25 21.66 7.85 -14.20
C PHE A 25 21.20 8.18 -12.79
N ILE A 26 21.93 7.71 -11.79
CA ILE A 26 21.68 8.02 -10.39
C ILE A 26 22.87 8.80 -9.87
N ILE A 27 22.62 10.03 -9.44
CA ILE A 27 23.62 10.92 -8.85
C ILE A 27 23.28 11.07 -7.37
N LEU A 28 24.18 10.58 -6.54
CA LEU A 28 24.11 10.76 -5.08
C LEU A 28 24.97 11.96 -4.70
N TYR A 29 24.42 12.85 -3.90
CA TYR A 29 25.20 13.91 -3.28
C TYR A 29 26.19 13.29 -2.29
N ASP A 30 27.46 13.61 -2.49
CA ASP A 30 28.55 13.21 -1.61
C ASP A 30 29.06 14.44 -0.84
N ASN A 31 29.42 14.28 0.44
CA ASN A 31 29.97 15.37 1.23
C ASN A 31 31.30 15.89 0.66
N THR A 32 32.09 15.01 0.05
CA THR A 32 33.41 15.37 -0.49
C THR A 32 33.31 15.95 -1.88
N ASN A 33 32.65 15.26 -2.80
CA ASN A 33 32.57 15.64 -4.22
C ASN A 33 31.28 16.38 -4.60
N GLY A 34 30.31 16.47 -3.70
CA GLY A 34 29.08 17.19 -3.95
C GLY A 34 28.30 16.61 -5.13
N LEU A 35 27.88 17.49 -6.04
CA LEU A 35 27.30 17.15 -7.35
C LEU A 35 28.30 17.22 -8.51
N ALA A 36 29.61 17.13 -8.26
CA ALA A 36 30.62 17.22 -9.32
C ALA A 36 30.43 16.17 -10.42
N SER A 37 29.99 14.95 -10.07
CA SER A 37 29.71 13.88 -11.03
C SER A 37 28.65 14.27 -12.07
N LEU A 38 27.62 15.01 -11.67
CA LEU A 38 26.62 15.58 -12.58
C LEU A 38 27.18 16.75 -13.39
N GLN A 39 27.99 17.61 -12.76
CA GLN A 39 28.60 18.77 -13.41
C GLN A 39 29.63 18.40 -14.47
N ASN A 40 30.27 17.22 -14.34
CA ASN A 40 31.27 16.70 -15.26
C ASN A 40 30.66 15.93 -16.46
N LEU A 41 29.34 15.78 -16.53
CA LEU A 41 28.70 15.17 -17.69
C LEU A 41 28.81 16.09 -18.90
N SER A 42 29.11 15.50 -20.07
CA SER A 42 29.26 16.27 -21.30
C SER A 42 27.93 16.86 -21.78
N ASP A 43 28.00 18.01 -22.43
CA ASP A 43 26.86 18.70 -23.04
C ASP A 43 26.13 17.77 -24.02
N HIS A 44 26.90 16.99 -24.79
CA HIS A 44 26.36 16.00 -25.71
C HIS A 44 25.57 14.89 -24.98
N GLY A 45 26.11 14.35 -23.87
CA GLY A 45 25.40 13.36 -23.06
C GLY A 45 24.11 13.91 -22.44
N LEU A 46 24.18 15.10 -21.83
CA LEU A 46 23.03 15.77 -21.21
C LEU A 46 21.90 16.04 -22.22
N LYS A 47 22.23 16.40 -23.46
CA LYS A 47 21.24 16.60 -24.53
C LYS A 47 20.44 15.32 -24.84
N HIS A 48 21.08 14.15 -24.72
CA HIS A 48 20.49 12.85 -25.04
C HIS A 48 19.90 12.10 -23.84
N MET A 49 20.16 12.56 -22.62
CA MET A 49 19.72 11.96 -21.37
C MET A 49 18.20 11.81 -21.31
N ARG A 50 17.73 10.63 -20.88
CA ARG A 50 16.31 10.36 -20.67
C ARG A 50 15.90 10.21 -19.22
N ASP A 51 16.72 9.60 -18.37
CA ASP A 51 16.35 9.29 -17.00
C ASP A 51 17.49 9.70 -16.06
N LEU A 52 17.19 10.63 -15.16
CA LEU A 52 18.12 11.14 -14.15
C LEU A 52 17.45 11.15 -12.78
N THR A 53 18.09 10.50 -11.81
CA THR A 53 17.73 10.57 -10.40
C THR A 53 18.82 11.32 -9.65
N VAL A 54 18.45 12.40 -8.97
CA VAL A 54 19.34 13.19 -8.12
C VAL A 54 18.90 13.02 -6.68
N VAL A 55 19.80 12.50 -5.84
CA VAL A 55 19.57 12.26 -4.42
C VAL A 55 20.44 13.23 -3.63
N LEU A 56 19.83 14.31 -3.14
CA LEU A 56 20.51 15.35 -2.36
C LEU A 56 20.64 14.97 -0.88
N SER A 57 19.62 14.28 -0.37
CA SER A 57 19.62 13.64 0.95
C SER A 57 18.73 12.42 0.87
N HIS A 58 19.03 11.39 1.67
CA HIS A 58 18.20 10.20 1.80
C HIS A 58 18.10 9.79 3.26
N GLU A 59 16.99 9.15 3.62
CA GLU A 59 16.88 8.39 4.86
C GLU A 59 17.84 7.20 4.79
N ARG A 60 18.78 7.14 5.72
CA ARG A 60 19.50 5.90 5.99
C ARG A 60 18.67 5.13 7.00
N CYS A 61 17.96 4.11 6.52
CA CYS A 61 17.47 3.09 7.43
C CYS A 61 18.68 2.30 7.91
N VAL A 62 19.11 2.59 9.14
CA VAL A 62 20.10 1.77 9.82
C VAL A 62 19.32 0.59 10.37
N HIS A 63 19.33 -0.51 9.62
CA HIS A 63 19.05 -1.79 10.25
C HIS A 63 20.13 -1.95 11.31
N LYS A 64 19.75 -1.98 12.60
CA LYS A 64 20.65 -2.59 13.57
C LYS A 64 20.91 -4.00 13.03
N LYS A 65 22.16 -4.35 12.82
CA LYS A 65 22.53 -5.75 12.73
C LYS A 65 22.64 -6.17 14.18
N ASP A 66 21.59 -6.73 14.76
CA ASP A 66 21.85 -7.66 15.84
C ASP A 66 22.43 -8.91 15.18
N ASP A 67 23.65 -9.31 15.53
CA ASP A 67 24.39 -10.42 14.90
C ASP A 67 23.77 -11.81 15.22
N SER A 68 22.52 -11.85 15.69
CA SER A 68 21.78 -13.09 15.94
C SER A 68 21.06 -13.53 14.65
N TRP A 69 21.59 -14.57 14.02
CA TRP A 69 21.08 -15.18 12.78
C TRP A 69 19.71 -15.91 12.95
N LEU A 70 18.92 -15.56 13.96
CA LEU A 70 17.63 -16.20 14.22
C LEU A 70 16.50 -15.30 13.71
N PHE A 71 15.95 -15.74 12.58
CA PHE A 71 14.99 -15.10 11.67
C PHE A 71 13.62 -14.65 12.24
N THR A 72 13.43 -14.42 13.54
CA THR A 72 12.07 -14.35 14.11
C THR A 72 11.70 -13.14 14.96
N ARG A 73 12.32 -11.97 14.77
CA ARG A 73 11.76 -10.75 15.36
C ARG A 73 12.03 -9.52 14.51
N ARG A 74 10.96 -8.78 14.19
CA ARG A 74 11.04 -7.39 13.73
C ARG A 74 11.89 -6.60 14.72
N GLU A 75 13.15 -6.39 14.36
CA GLU A 75 13.92 -5.29 14.92
C GLU A 75 13.29 -4.00 14.41
N GLU A 76 12.89 -3.14 15.35
CA GLU A 76 12.42 -1.79 15.06
C GLU A 76 13.43 -1.12 14.14
N THR A 77 13.06 -0.97 12.88
CA THR A 77 13.90 -0.33 11.88
C THR A 77 13.81 1.16 12.15
N TYR A 78 14.73 1.68 12.98
CA TYR A 78 14.85 3.11 13.21
C TYR A 78 15.49 3.74 11.98
N CYS A 79 14.67 4.28 11.07
CA CYS A 79 15.18 5.12 10.01
C CYS A 79 15.58 6.47 10.62
N PHE A 80 16.89 6.69 10.77
CA PHE A 80 17.41 7.99 11.21
C PHE A 80 17.43 8.93 10.01
N THR A 81 16.41 9.75 9.90
CA THR A 81 16.41 10.89 8.98
C THR A 81 17.34 11.96 9.57
N ARG A 82 18.40 12.35 8.86
CA ARG A 82 19.02 13.67 9.05
C ARG A 82 18.46 14.59 7.98
N PRO A 83 17.28 15.21 8.19
CA PRO A 83 16.72 16.11 7.20
C PRO A 83 17.68 17.27 6.93
N LEU A 84 17.67 17.78 5.71
CA LEU A 84 18.44 18.98 5.38
C LEU A 84 17.81 20.18 6.09
N LEU A 85 18.58 20.80 6.99
CA LEU A 85 18.20 22.00 7.73
C LEU A 85 18.82 23.22 7.04
N LEU A 86 17.98 24.12 6.51
CA LEU A 86 18.45 25.39 5.95
C LEU A 86 18.30 26.58 6.92
N GLU A 87 17.42 26.53 7.95
CA GLU A 87 17.11 27.72 8.76
C GLU A 87 16.89 27.48 10.27
N LYS A 88 17.35 28.46 11.08
CA LYS A 88 17.06 28.75 12.50
C LYS A 88 17.75 27.93 13.62
N SER A 89 18.97 27.46 13.40
CA SER A 89 19.91 27.21 14.49
C SER A 89 20.96 28.32 14.51
N GLN A 90 21.52 28.66 15.68
CA GLN A 90 22.61 29.63 15.84
C GLN A 90 23.86 29.29 14.98
N ASN A 91 23.92 28.07 14.42
CA ASN A 91 24.72 27.71 13.26
C ASN A 91 23.80 27.10 12.16
N PRO A 92 23.42 27.85 11.10
CA PRO A 92 22.80 27.23 9.93
C PRO A 92 23.73 26.14 9.42
N ASN A 93 23.19 24.95 9.15
CA ASN A 93 23.98 23.79 8.77
C ASN A 93 24.73 24.12 7.47
N GLU A 94 26.03 24.40 7.55
CA GLU A 94 26.90 24.78 6.42
C GLU A 94 26.73 23.78 5.25
N HIS A 95 26.52 22.52 5.61
CA HIS A 95 26.19 21.44 4.69
C HIS A 95 24.91 21.71 3.87
N GLY A 96 23.79 22.11 4.48
CA GLY A 96 22.55 22.38 3.76
C GLY A 96 22.70 23.52 2.75
N THR A 97 23.38 24.59 3.16
CA THR A 97 23.68 25.73 2.26
C THR A 97 24.59 25.31 1.10
N LYS A 98 25.58 24.45 1.36
CA LYS A 98 26.46 23.88 0.32
C LYS A 98 25.65 23.04 -0.66
N VAL A 99 24.82 22.11 -0.18
CA VAL A 99 23.94 21.26 -1.01
C VAL A 99 23.06 22.12 -1.91
N LEU A 100 22.39 23.13 -1.36
CA LEU A 100 21.52 24.02 -2.12
C LEU A 100 22.28 24.80 -3.20
N ARG A 101 23.47 25.32 -2.88
CA ARG A 101 24.31 26.06 -3.83
C ARG A 101 24.71 25.18 -5.01
N GLU A 102 25.15 23.96 -4.73
CA GLU A 102 25.54 23.01 -5.76
C GLU A 102 24.35 22.54 -6.60
N TRP A 103 23.20 22.30 -5.96
CA TRP A 103 21.97 21.95 -6.66
C TRP A 103 21.49 23.06 -7.60
N LYS A 104 21.54 24.33 -7.16
CA LYS A 104 21.26 25.49 -8.03
C LYS A 104 22.17 25.51 -9.25
N ARG A 105 23.48 25.35 -9.06
CA ARG A 105 24.46 25.32 -10.16
C ARG A 105 24.21 24.15 -11.11
N ALA A 106 23.96 22.95 -10.59
CA ALA A 106 23.66 21.77 -11.39
C ALA A 106 22.35 21.95 -12.19
N SER A 107 21.32 22.54 -11.58
CA SER A 107 20.04 22.81 -12.24
C SER A 107 20.17 23.84 -13.37
N GLU A 108 20.98 24.88 -13.20
CA GLU A 108 21.26 25.86 -14.26
C GLU A 108 22.01 25.24 -15.43
N MET A 109 22.99 24.37 -15.15
CA MET A 109 23.67 23.59 -16.18
C MET A 109 22.70 22.65 -16.92
N LEU A 110 21.81 21.95 -16.20
CA LEU A 110 20.78 21.12 -16.80
C LEU A 110 19.85 21.96 -17.69
N ALA A 111 19.38 23.11 -17.19
CA ALA A 111 18.50 24.01 -17.94
C ALA A 111 19.09 24.43 -19.29
N ALA A 112 20.40 24.69 -19.33
CA ALA A 112 21.09 25.11 -20.54
C ALA A 112 21.32 23.99 -21.57
N ARG A 113 21.30 22.72 -21.17
CA ARG A 113 21.83 21.61 -21.97
C ARG A 113 20.82 20.51 -22.32
N ILE A 114 19.77 20.33 -21.51
CA ILE A 114 18.80 19.24 -21.75
C ILE A 114 17.81 19.61 -22.87
N THR A 115 17.35 18.60 -23.60
CA THR A 115 16.31 18.79 -24.63
C THR A 115 14.92 18.88 -23.96
N PRO A 116 14.10 19.91 -24.23
CA PRO A 116 12.72 19.98 -23.75
C PRO A 116 11.91 18.74 -24.13
N GLY A 117 11.05 18.27 -23.23
CA GLY A 117 10.17 17.12 -23.42
C GLY A 117 10.87 15.76 -23.47
N ARG A 118 12.16 15.70 -23.11
CA ARG A 118 12.96 14.46 -23.16
C ARG A 118 13.24 13.85 -21.79
N LEU A 119 13.70 14.65 -20.83
CA LEU A 119 14.18 14.17 -19.53
C LEU A 119 13.03 13.79 -18.59
N HIS A 120 13.16 12.61 -17.97
CA HIS A 120 12.51 12.21 -16.73
C HIS A 120 13.46 12.52 -15.57
N LEU A 121 13.12 13.51 -14.76
CA LEU A 121 13.93 13.90 -13.60
C LEU A 121 13.27 13.40 -12.31
N GLN A 122 14.02 12.70 -11.48
CA GLN A 122 13.63 12.36 -10.12
C GLN A 122 14.53 13.12 -9.15
N LEU A 123 13.94 13.89 -8.24
CA LEU A 123 14.63 14.61 -7.19
C LEU A 123 14.24 14.02 -5.83
N ILE A 124 15.22 13.54 -5.07
CA ILE A 124 15.04 13.10 -3.68
C ILE A 124 15.80 14.05 -2.78
N CYS A 125 15.09 14.74 -1.91
CA CYS A 125 15.66 15.72 -1.01
C CYS A 125 14.78 15.80 0.25
N TYR A 126 15.10 15.01 1.27
CA TYR A 126 14.42 15.08 2.56
C TYR A 126 14.75 16.41 3.25
N VAL A 127 13.72 17.21 3.45
CA VAL A 127 13.78 18.52 4.11
C VAL A 127 12.89 18.51 5.35
N GLU A 128 13.25 19.30 6.36
CA GLU A 128 12.49 19.35 7.62
C GLU A 128 11.21 20.19 7.50
N ASN A 129 11.27 21.30 6.75
CA ASN A 129 10.22 22.31 6.74
C ASN A 129 9.91 22.82 5.32
N PHE A 130 8.72 23.44 5.20
CA PHE A 130 8.18 23.92 3.94
C PHE A 130 9.10 24.93 3.22
N ASN A 131 9.67 25.89 3.95
CA ASN A 131 10.54 26.93 3.36
C ASN A 131 11.82 26.34 2.74
N THR A 132 12.42 25.36 3.43
CA THR A 132 13.57 24.59 2.92
C THR A 132 13.17 23.83 1.66
N GLY A 133 12.00 23.18 1.68
CA GLY A 133 11.44 22.49 0.51
C GLY A 133 11.25 23.42 -0.68
N GLU A 134 10.66 24.60 -0.48
CA GLU A 134 10.39 25.59 -1.52
C GLU A 134 11.70 26.04 -2.17
N THR A 135 12.70 26.31 -1.35
CA THR A 135 14.03 26.71 -1.78
C THR A 135 14.72 25.60 -2.61
N MET A 136 14.51 24.33 -2.25
CA MET A 136 15.08 23.17 -2.95
C MET A 136 14.41 22.88 -4.30
N VAL A 137 13.10 23.13 -4.43
CA VAL A 137 12.36 22.92 -5.69
C VAL A 137 12.38 24.13 -6.62
N ALA A 138 12.68 25.34 -6.11
CA ALA A 138 12.75 26.56 -6.91
C ALA A 138 13.64 26.45 -8.18
N PRO A 139 14.81 25.78 -8.16
CA PRO A 139 15.64 25.61 -9.36
C PRO A 139 14.95 24.85 -10.50
N LEU A 140 13.98 23.97 -10.19
CA LEU A 140 13.23 23.21 -11.20
C LEU A 140 12.39 24.12 -12.11
N ALA A 141 12.02 25.31 -11.66
CA ALA A 141 11.26 26.27 -12.46
C ALA A 141 12.07 26.86 -13.62
N LYS A 142 13.42 26.78 -13.57
CA LYS A 142 14.31 27.23 -14.64
C LYS A 142 14.56 26.16 -15.70
N LEU A 143 14.21 24.90 -15.43
CA LEU A 143 14.42 23.81 -16.39
C LEU A 143 13.43 23.97 -17.56
N PRO A 144 13.83 23.56 -18.79
CA PRO A 144 12.85 23.41 -19.86
C PRO A 144 11.80 22.35 -19.47
N VAL A 145 10.66 22.38 -20.16
CA VAL A 145 9.56 21.44 -19.92
C VAL A 145 10.08 20.01 -19.90
N LEU A 146 9.89 19.32 -18.77
CA LEU A 146 10.34 17.94 -18.59
C LEU A 146 9.31 16.96 -19.16
N LYS A 147 9.77 15.81 -19.66
CA LYS A 147 8.87 14.72 -20.08
C LYS A 147 8.11 14.16 -18.88
N ASN A 148 8.81 14.01 -17.76
CA ASN A 148 8.24 13.65 -16.47
C ASN A 148 9.11 14.24 -15.35
N CYS A 149 8.51 14.42 -14.18
CA CYS A 149 9.21 14.88 -13.00
C CYS A 149 8.63 14.16 -11.78
N SER A 150 9.47 13.75 -10.85
CA SER A 150 9.12 13.18 -9.57
C SER A 150 9.96 13.83 -8.50
N ILE A 151 9.33 14.21 -7.39
CA ILE A 151 9.98 14.97 -6.33
C ILE A 151 9.60 14.32 -5.00
N SER A 152 10.57 13.95 -4.18
CA SER A 152 10.37 13.45 -2.82
C SER A 152 11.01 14.42 -1.84
N LEU A 153 10.20 15.00 -0.96
CA LEU A 153 10.66 16.01 0.00
C LEU A 153 10.67 15.53 1.46
N GLY A 154 10.21 14.31 1.74
CA GLY A 154 10.01 13.78 3.10
C GLY A 154 8.53 13.68 3.44
N SER A 155 8.19 13.31 4.68
CA SER A 155 6.84 12.84 5.09
C SER A 155 5.82 13.92 5.49
N ASN A 156 6.12 15.22 5.31
CA ASN A 156 5.19 16.29 5.74
C ASN A 156 4.12 16.60 4.68
N ASN A 157 2.84 16.64 5.07
CA ASN A 157 1.71 16.93 4.17
C ASN A 157 1.88 18.21 3.34
N GLY A 158 2.43 19.28 3.91
CA GLY A 158 2.69 20.53 3.17
C GLY A 158 3.74 20.36 2.07
N LEU A 159 4.71 19.47 2.27
CA LEU A 159 5.75 19.15 1.30
C LEU A 159 5.22 18.31 0.13
N ALA A 160 4.25 17.42 0.38
CA ALA A 160 3.61 16.64 -0.68
C ALA A 160 2.95 17.56 -1.72
N GLU A 161 2.19 18.55 -1.25
CA GLU A 161 1.53 19.52 -2.13
C GLU A 161 2.53 20.40 -2.87
N LEU A 162 3.57 20.88 -2.17
CA LEU A 162 4.65 21.63 -2.78
C LEU A 162 5.35 20.84 -3.89
N ALA A 163 5.67 19.57 -3.63
CA ALA A 163 6.26 18.66 -4.60
C ALA A 163 5.32 18.48 -5.80
N ARG A 164 4.00 18.32 -5.57
CA ARG A 164 2.98 18.15 -6.61
C ARG A 164 2.92 19.38 -7.53
N ILE A 165 2.80 20.58 -6.97
CA ILE A 165 2.77 21.83 -7.73
C ILE A 165 4.07 22.03 -8.52
N SER A 166 5.21 21.81 -7.88
CA SER A 166 6.54 21.97 -8.50
C SER A 166 6.72 21.01 -9.69
N ARG A 167 6.27 19.76 -9.54
CA ARG A 167 6.23 18.77 -10.62
C ARG A 167 5.35 19.24 -11.78
N LEU A 168 4.13 19.70 -11.51
CA LEU A 168 3.21 20.14 -12.56
C LEU A 168 3.76 21.36 -13.32
N ARG A 169 4.44 22.28 -12.61
CA ARG A 169 5.16 23.40 -13.21
C ARG A 169 6.32 22.93 -14.09
N ALA A 170 7.17 22.04 -13.60
CA ALA A 170 8.31 21.51 -14.36
C ALA A 170 7.89 20.73 -15.62
N LYS A 171 6.69 20.13 -15.60
CA LYS A 171 6.07 19.49 -16.77
C LYS A 171 5.33 20.45 -17.71
N GLY A 172 5.33 21.75 -17.42
CA GLY A 172 4.61 22.75 -18.21
C GLY A 172 3.09 22.60 -18.19
N VAL A 173 2.51 21.84 -17.24
CA VAL A 173 1.05 21.66 -17.13
C VAL A 173 0.39 22.93 -16.59
N LEU A 174 1.03 23.61 -15.64
CA LEU A 174 0.52 24.87 -15.06
C LEU A 174 0.82 26.11 -15.92
N LEU A 175 1.77 26.02 -16.86
CA LEU A 175 2.15 27.14 -17.74
C LEU A 175 1.30 27.23 -19.00
N ARG A 176 0.65 26.13 -19.39
CA ARG A 176 -0.47 26.22 -20.31
C ARG A 176 -1.57 26.87 -19.51
N ASN A 177 -1.71 28.19 -19.64
CA ASN A 177 -3.03 28.82 -19.53
C ASN A 177 -3.93 27.88 -20.30
N VAL A 178 -4.76 27.13 -19.56
CA VAL A 178 -5.78 26.29 -20.17
C VAL A 178 -6.67 27.34 -20.83
N GLU A 179 -6.38 27.66 -22.09
CA GLU A 179 -7.35 28.25 -22.99
C GLU A 179 -8.59 27.42 -22.73
N TYR A 180 -9.57 28.10 -22.13
CA TYR A 180 -10.77 27.50 -21.57
C TYR A 180 -11.21 26.39 -22.51
N VAL A 181 -11.16 25.14 -22.03
CA VAL A 181 -11.94 24.09 -22.69
C VAL A 181 -13.36 24.60 -22.55
N GLU A 182 -13.90 25.23 -23.60
CA GLU A 182 -15.03 26.15 -23.51
C GLU A 182 -16.25 25.50 -22.85
N LYS A 183 -16.30 24.15 -22.81
CA LYS A 183 -17.17 23.38 -21.93
C LYS A 183 -16.45 22.12 -21.44
N PRO A 184 -16.10 21.98 -20.15
CA PRO A 184 -15.60 20.71 -19.63
C PRO A 184 -16.62 19.60 -19.85
N PHE A 185 -16.14 18.41 -20.16
CA PHE A 185 -16.97 17.22 -20.29
C PHE A 185 -17.72 16.95 -18.98
N ARG A 186 -19.06 16.82 -19.06
CA ARG A 186 -19.90 16.51 -17.90
C ARG A 186 -20.00 15.01 -17.75
N TYR A 187 -19.36 14.47 -16.72
CA TYR A 187 -19.34 13.04 -16.41
C TYR A 187 -20.76 12.45 -16.33
N GLU A 188 -21.70 13.21 -15.77
CA GLU A 188 -23.09 12.80 -15.58
C GLU A 188 -23.89 12.65 -16.88
N TYR A 189 -23.36 13.08 -18.03
CA TYR A 189 -24.00 12.86 -19.33
C TYR A 189 -23.71 11.48 -19.92
N LEU A 190 -22.80 10.72 -19.30
CA LEU A 190 -22.59 9.32 -19.66
C LEU A 190 -23.67 8.43 -19.06
N PRO A 191 -24.12 7.39 -19.80
CA PRO A 191 -24.89 6.30 -19.23
C PRO A 191 -24.19 5.70 -17.99
N CYS A 192 -24.98 5.25 -17.01
CA CYS A 192 -24.45 4.74 -15.73
C CYS A 192 -23.44 3.60 -15.95
N GLU A 193 -23.67 2.74 -16.93
CA GLU A 193 -22.81 1.61 -17.27
C GLU A 193 -21.42 2.10 -17.69
N ILE A 194 -21.37 3.12 -18.56
CA ILE A 194 -20.11 3.70 -19.01
C ILE A 194 -19.39 4.42 -17.87
N ARG A 195 -20.14 5.12 -17.00
CA ARG A 195 -19.61 5.76 -15.80
C ARG A 195 -18.91 4.76 -14.87
N LEU A 196 -19.52 3.60 -14.64
CA LEU A 196 -18.96 2.53 -13.83
C LEU A 196 -17.74 1.88 -14.49
N ILE A 197 -17.78 1.60 -15.81
CA ILE A 197 -16.63 1.05 -16.55
C ILE A 197 -15.42 1.99 -16.49
N ILE A 198 -15.63 3.30 -16.64
CA ILE A 198 -14.56 4.29 -16.51
C ILE A 198 -13.92 4.19 -15.12
N LEU A 199 -14.75 4.11 -14.07
CA LEU A 199 -14.28 4.01 -12.68
C LEU A 199 -13.58 2.69 -12.36
N GLU A 200 -14.01 1.58 -12.95
CA GLU A 200 -13.32 0.28 -12.85
C GLU A 200 -11.89 0.33 -13.41
N ASN A 201 -11.65 1.18 -14.40
CA ASN A 201 -10.32 1.41 -14.99
C ASN A 201 -9.50 2.49 -14.23
N THR A 202 -9.93 2.87 -13.03
CA THR A 202 -9.15 3.75 -12.13
C THR A 202 -8.47 2.94 -11.03
N GLY A 203 -7.89 3.62 -10.05
CA GLY A 203 -7.38 2.98 -8.83
C GLY A 203 -8.46 2.45 -7.88
N LEU A 204 -9.75 2.41 -8.25
CA LEU A 204 -10.81 1.91 -7.35
C LEU A 204 -10.83 0.38 -7.22
N VAL A 205 -10.27 -0.36 -8.17
CA VAL A 205 -10.22 -1.85 -8.13
C VAL A 205 -8.79 -2.32 -8.37
N PRO A 206 -7.91 -2.23 -7.36
CA PRO A 206 -6.50 -2.54 -7.54
C PRO A 206 -6.22 -4.05 -7.51
N GLY A 207 -5.23 -4.51 -8.30
CA GLY A 207 -4.55 -5.79 -8.10
C GLY A 207 -5.45 -7.03 -7.98
N GLY A 208 -6.51 -7.14 -8.78
CA GLY A 208 -7.46 -8.26 -8.72
C GLY A 208 -8.56 -8.09 -7.67
N GLY A 209 -8.69 -6.90 -7.09
CA GLY A 209 -9.78 -6.52 -6.21
C GLY A 209 -9.63 -7.00 -4.77
N LYS A 210 -8.43 -7.36 -4.31
CA LYS A 210 -8.20 -7.79 -2.92
C LYS A 210 -7.63 -6.63 -2.10
N ILE A 211 -8.42 -6.13 -1.15
CA ILE A 211 -8.05 -4.99 -0.31
C ILE A 211 -8.02 -5.46 1.14
N CYS A 212 -6.87 -5.33 1.79
CA CYS A 212 -6.77 -5.51 3.23
C CYS A 212 -7.23 -4.25 3.95
N TRP A 213 -7.79 -4.41 5.14
CA TRP A 213 -8.10 -3.30 6.01
C TRP A 213 -7.69 -3.59 7.45
N THR A 214 -7.07 -2.59 8.07
CA THR A 214 -6.75 -2.60 9.49
C THR A 214 -7.06 -1.23 10.11
N THR A 215 -7.20 -1.17 11.43
CA THR A 215 -7.42 0.09 12.17
C THR A 215 -6.24 1.06 12.06
N LYS A 216 -5.01 0.54 11.98
CA LYS A 216 -3.76 1.32 11.95
C LYS A 216 -3.43 1.81 10.54
N HIS A 217 -3.68 0.98 9.53
CA HIS A 217 -3.26 1.25 8.15
C HIS A 217 -4.40 1.68 7.24
N GLY A 218 -5.66 1.54 7.66
CA GLY A 218 -6.80 1.76 6.80
C GLY A 218 -6.82 0.75 5.65
N TYR A 219 -7.20 1.18 4.46
CA TYR A 219 -7.21 0.32 3.27
C TYR A 219 -5.80 0.16 2.68
N SER A 220 -5.38 -1.08 2.47
CA SER A 220 -4.11 -1.44 1.83
C SER A 220 -4.31 -2.59 0.84
N LEU A 221 -3.32 -2.85 -0.01
CA LEU A 221 -3.35 -4.04 -0.87
C LEU A 221 -2.92 -5.28 -0.10
N GLN A 222 -3.55 -6.42 -0.36
CA GLN A 222 -3.00 -7.71 0.07
C GLN A 222 -1.59 -7.87 -0.52
N ASN A 223 -0.61 -8.22 0.32
CA ASN A 223 0.82 -8.20 0.00
C ASN A 223 1.46 -6.83 -0.22
N SER A 224 0.87 -5.71 0.21
CA SER A 224 1.47 -4.36 0.11
C SER A 224 2.81 -4.16 0.85
N ASP A 225 3.40 -5.23 1.38
CA ASP A 225 4.83 -5.43 1.28
C ASP A 225 5.38 -5.06 -0.12
N TRP A 226 4.61 -4.88 -1.20
CA TRP A 226 5.10 -4.24 -2.44
C TRP A 226 5.98 -2.99 -2.23
N CYS A 227 5.70 -2.14 -1.24
CA CYS A 227 6.61 -1.01 -0.94
C CYS A 227 7.83 -1.46 -0.10
N LEU A 228 7.75 -2.54 0.69
CA LEU A 228 8.86 -3.19 1.43
C LEU A 228 9.72 -4.14 0.57
N ASN A 229 9.15 -4.79 -0.44
CA ASN A 229 9.78 -5.64 -1.44
C ASN A 229 10.43 -4.79 -2.56
N HIS A 230 10.05 -3.51 -2.68
CA HIS A 230 10.90 -2.51 -3.33
C HIS A 230 12.24 -2.33 -2.60
N HIS A 231 12.31 -2.57 -1.28
CA HIS A 231 13.56 -2.61 -0.53
C HIS A 231 14.25 -3.99 -0.56
N ASP A 232 13.51 -5.09 -0.73
CA ASP A 232 14.05 -6.48 -0.75
C ASP A 232 14.46 -6.98 -2.15
N LEU A 233 14.56 -6.09 -3.15
CA LEU A 233 15.38 -6.39 -4.33
C LEU A 233 16.86 -6.33 -3.92
N ARG A 234 17.33 -7.44 -3.33
CA ARG A 234 18.72 -7.73 -2.94
C ARG A 234 19.79 -7.48 -4.01
N ASN A 235 19.41 -7.08 -5.23
CA ASN A 235 20.31 -6.81 -6.35
C ASN A 235 20.23 -5.40 -6.96
N SER A 236 19.44 -4.47 -6.41
CA SER A 236 19.39 -3.09 -6.90
C SER A 236 19.50 -2.09 -5.76
N VAL A 237 20.72 -1.63 -5.56
CA VAL A 237 21.19 -0.83 -4.42
C VAL A 237 20.45 0.52 -4.22
N TYR A 238 19.50 0.94 -5.09
CA TYR A 238 18.97 2.32 -5.06
C TYR A 238 17.51 2.53 -5.54
N TYR A 239 16.58 1.59 -5.36
CA TYR A 239 15.16 1.91 -5.61
C TYR A 239 14.50 2.53 -4.39
N TYR A 240 14.46 3.86 -4.36
CA TYR A 240 13.60 4.60 -3.45
C TYR A 240 12.14 4.48 -3.91
N CYS A 241 11.23 4.14 -3.00
CA CYS A 241 9.81 4.22 -3.30
C CYS A 241 9.38 5.69 -3.34
N TYR A 242 8.64 6.09 -4.38
CA TYR A 242 8.07 7.44 -4.53
C TYR A 242 6.55 7.40 -4.35
N CYS A 243 6.08 6.65 -3.36
CA CYS A 243 4.69 6.64 -3.01
C CYS A 243 4.32 7.90 -2.23
N ASN A 244 3.10 8.38 -2.45
CA ASN A 244 2.54 9.50 -1.69
C ASN A 244 2.35 9.11 -0.22
N THR A 245 1.94 7.86 0.02
CA THR A 245 1.59 7.30 1.33
C THR A 245 2.75 7.34 2.34
N TYR A 246 3.97 7.00 1.93
CA TYR A 246 5.10 6.87 2.87
C TYR A 246 6.16 7.97 2.73
N HIS A 247 6.25 8.66 1.58
CA HIS A 247 7.39 9.56 1.30
C HIS A 247 6.99 11.02 0.97
N ALA A 248 5.71 11.40 1.17
CA ALA A 248 5.11 12.68 0.74
C ALA A 248 5.76 13.22 -0.55
N SER A 249 5.70 12.35 -1.55
CA SER A 249 6.37 12.52 -2.82
C SER A 249 5.36 12.80 -3.92
N ALA A 250 5.70 13.67 -4.86
CA ALA A 250 4.94 13.88 -6.07
C ALA A 250 5.07 12.66 -6.98
N VAL A 251 4.16 11.70 -6.75
CA VAL A 251 3.95 10.40 -7.41
C VAL A 251 4.74 10.23 -8.70
N SER A 252 5.76 9.37 -8.69
CA SER A 252 6.31 8.83 -9.92
C SER A 252 5.26 7.97 -10.61
N LYS A 253 5.15 8.05 -11.94
CA LYS A 253 4.35 7.09 -12.73
C LYS A 253 4.85 5.64 -12.56
N GLN A 254 6.06 5.48 -12.03
CA GLN A 254 6.68 4.17 -11.77
C GLN A 254 6.37 3.65 -10.37
N CYS A 255 5.77 4.47 -9.49
CA CYS A 255 5.31 3.95 -8.22
C CYS A 255 4.02 3.17 -8.45
N LEU A 256 4.06 1.88 -8.15
CA LEU A 256 2.92 0.98 -8.18
C LEU A 256 2.26 0.83 -6.80
N CYS A 257 2.74 1.58 -5.79
CA CYS A 257 2.07 1.58 -4.49
C CYS A 257 0.68 2.18 -4.68
N TRP A 258 -0.31 1.40 -4.27
CA TRP A 258 -1.69 1.79 -4.33
C TRP A 258 -2.06 2.65 -3.13
N GLU A 259 -2.79 3.72 -3.38
CA GLU A 259 -3.43 4.53 -2.36
C GLU A 259 -4.94 4.49 -2.62
N PRO A 260 -5.78 4.36 -1.57
CA PRO A 260 -7.22 4.46 -1.73
C PRO A 260 -7.56 5.79 -2.42
N PRO A 261 -8.29 5.78 -3.55
CA PRO A 261 -8.51 6.98 -4.35
C PRO A 261 -9.61 7.87 -3.72
N VAL A 262 -9.44 8.29 -2.47
CA VAL A 262 -10.39 9.09 -1.67
C VAL A 262 -10.78 10.38 -2.38
N ALA A 263 -9.87 10.97 -3.15
CA ALA A 263 -10.15 12.15 -3.97
C ALA A 263 -11.32 11.95 -4.95
N LEU A 264 -11.52 10.72 -5.44
CA LEU A 264 -12.66 10.39 -6.31
C LEU A 264 -14.00 10.50 -5.57
N TRP A 265 -14.03 10.28 -4.25
CA TRP A 265 -15.24 10.46 -3.44
C TRP A 265 -15.63 11.92 -3.22
N GLN A 266 -14.75 12.87 -3.57
CA GLN A 266 -14.94 14.30 -3.30
C GLN A 266 -15.33 15.11 -4.56
N VAL A 267 -15.42 14.49 -5.73
CA VAL A 267 -15.67 15.20 -7.02
C VAL A 267 -17.10 15.76 -7.11
N SER A 268 -18.10 14.90 -7.01
CA SER A 268 -19.53 15.26 -7.00
C SER A 268 -20.33 14.18 -6.27
N ARG A 269 -21.59 14.45 -5.90
CA ARG A 269 -22.44 13.43 -5.25
C ARG A 269 -22.67 12.21 -6.14
N ALA A 270 -22.95 12.43 -7.43
CA ALA A 270 -23.15 11.36 -8.39
C ALA A 270 -21.87 10.56 -8.63
N PHE A 271 -20.73 11.23 -8.78
CA PHE A 271 -19.43 10.57 -8.94
C PHE A 271 -19.05 9.76 -7.69
N ARG A 272 -19.30 10.30 -6.50
CA ARG A 272 -19.09 9.60 -5.24
C ARG A 272 -19.92 8.33 -5.17
N GLU A 273 -21.21 8.38 -5.50
CA GLU A 273 -22.07 7.19 -5.46
C GLU A 273 -21.57 6.10 -6.42
N ASP A 274 -21.22 6.46 -7.65
CA ASP A 274 -20.65 5.50 -8.61
C ASP A 274 -19.31 4.95 -8.13
N ALA A 275 -18.44 5.79 -7.54
CA ALA A 275 -17.15 5.38 -7.01
C ALA A 275 -17.29 4.43 -5.82
N LEU A 276 -18.24 4.69 -4.90
CA LEU A 276 -18.55 3.78 -3.79
C LEU A 276 -19.12 2.46 -4.31
N ARG A 277 -19.97 2.50 -5.34
CA ARG A 277 -20.54 1.30 -5.97
C ARG A 277 -19.45 0.42 -6.59
N VAL A 278 -18.50 1.01 -7.30
CA VAL A 278 -17.37 0.26 -7.87
C VAL A 278 -16.44 -0.24 -6.76
N PHE A 279 -16.00 0.65 -5.86
CA PHE A 279 -15.05 0.29 -4.80
C PHE A 279 -15.57 -0.80 -3.88
N PHE A 280 -16.77 -0.65 -3.29
CA PHE A 280 -17.28 -1.65 -2.37
C PHE A 280 -17.90 -2.87 -3.07
N GLY A 281 -18.37 -2.70 -4.32
CA GLY A 281 -19.02 -3.78 -5.07
C GLY A 281 -18.10 -4.70 -5.87
N LYS A 282 -16.88 -4.24 -6.19
CA LYS A 282 -15.92 -5.02 -7.00
C LYS A 282 -14.70 -5.50 -6.22
N ASN A 283 -14.48 -4.99 -5.01
CA ASN A 283 -13.39 -5.45 -4.16
C ASN A 283 -13.88 -6.46 -3.11
N ARG A 284 -13.01 -7.41 -2.81
CA ARG A 284 -13.02 -8.31 -1.66
C ARG A 284 -12.19 -7.66 -0.55
N PHE A 285 -12.84 -7.37 0.57
CA PHE A 285 -12.21 -6.74 1.72
C PHE A 285 -11.75 -7.80 2.72
N ILE A 286 -10.50 -7.74 3.16
CA ILE A 286 -9.89 -8.68 4.10
C ILE A 286 -9.56 -7.92 5.38
N ILE A 287 -10.30 -8.19 6.44
CA ILE A 287 -10.14 -7.51 7.73
C ILE A 287 -9.07 -8.24 8.53
N MET A 288 -7.96 -7.55 8.81
CA MET A 288 -6.77 -8.13 9.44
C MET A 288 -6.41 -7.42 10.75
N HIS A 289 -6.16 -8.21 11.79
CA HIS A 289 -5.75 -7.72 13.11
C HIS A 289 -4.37 -7.05 13.07
N ASP A 290 -4.28 -5.82 13.60
CA ASP A 290 -3.05 -5.02 13.62
C ASP A 290 -2.02 -5.54 14.64
N ASP A 291 -2.49 -6.05 15.76
CA ASP A 291 -1.65 -6.45 16.89
C ASP A 291 -2.21 -7.70 17.56
N LYS A 292 -1.31 -8.54 18.09
CA LYS A 292 -1.62 -9.72 18.92
C LYS A 292 -2.54 -9.39 20.12
N LYS A 293 -2.51 -8.14 20.59
CA LYS A 293 -3.26 -7.68 21.76
C LYS A 293 -4.64 -7.12 21.45
N SER A 294 -4.92 -6.78 20.20
CA SER A 294 -6.20 -6.18 19.79
C SER A 294 -6.98 -7.19 18.92
N CYS A 295 -7.41 -8.28 19.56
CA CYS A 295 -8.32 -9.23 18.95
C CYS A 295 -9.74 -8.64 18.76
N MET A 296 -10.01 -7.47 19.32
CA MET A 296 -11.39 -6.97 19.48
C MET A 296 -11.64 -5.71 18.65
N SER A 297 -12.82 -5.66 18.00
CA SER A 297 -13.42 -4.51 17.31
C SER A 297 -13.05 -4.23 15.84
N GLN A 298 -12.21 -5.00 15.16
CA GLN A 298 -11.84 -4.61 13.80
C GLN A 298 -12.95 -4.77 12.74
N PRO A 299 -13.66 -5.91 12.64
CA PRO A 299 -14.78 -6.00 11.70
C PRO A 299 -15.87 -4.97 11.97
N SER A 300 -16.18 -4.70 13.24
CA SER A 300 -17.13 -3.66 13.62
C SER A 300 -16.61 -2.26 13.28
N SER A 301 -15.33 -1.99 13.50
CA SER A 301 -14.68 -0.73 13.14
C SER A 301 -14.65 -0.51 11.63
N PHE A 302 -14.40 -1.55 10.85
CA PHE A 302 -14.49 -1.50 9.40
C PHE A 302 -15.89 -1.07 8.96
N LEU A 303 -16.93 -1.78 9.40
CA LEU A 303 -18.30 -1.51 9.00
C LEU A 303 -18.83 -0.16 9.55
N SER A 304 -18.40 0.26 10.75
CA SER A 304 -18.89 1.49 11.38
C SER A 304 -18.16 2.75 10.96
N TRP A 305 -16.84 2.69 10.74
CA TRP A 305 -16.00 3.86 10.52
C TRP A 305 -15.34 3.88 9.14
N ALA A 306 -14.84 2.74 8.66
CA ALA A 306 -14.10 2.70 7.40
C ALA A 306 -15.02 2.78 6.18
N VAL A 307 -16.19 2.14 6.25
CA VAL A 307 -17.17 2.12 5.17
C VAL A 307 -18.16 3.28 5.36
N PRO A 308 -18.26 4.22 4.40
CA PRO A 308 -19.33 5.21 4.42
C PRO A 308 -20.70 4.52 4.43
N ARG A 309 -21.69 5.05 5.16
CA ARG A 309 -23.04 4.44 5.26
C ARG A 309 -23.63 4.09 3.89
N ASP A 310 -23.51 4.99 2.92
CA ASP A 310 -24.02 4.79 1.55
C ASP A 310 -23.27 3.69 0.76
N GLY A 311 -22.07 3.32 1.23
CA GLY A 311 -21.22 2.27 0.68
C GLY A 311 -21.56 0.86 1.19
N LEU A 312 -22.17 0.74 2.37
CA LEU A 312 -22.49 -0.57 2.99
C LEU A 312 -23.36 -1.44 2.10
N LYS A 313 -24.35 -0.85 1.40
CA LYS A 313 -25.24 -1.55 0.46
C LYS A 313 -24.51 -2.15 -0.76
N TYR A 314 -23.30 -1.70 -1.03
CA TYR A 314 -22.50 -2.16 -2.16
C TYR A 314 -21.51 -3.26 -1.80
N ILE A 315 -21.23 -3.53 -0.52
CA ILE A 315 -20.29 -4.61 -0.15
C ILE A 315 -20.82 -5.95 -0.67
N ARG A 316 -19.97 -6.69 -1.40
CA ARG A 316 -20.30 -8.02 -1.94
C ARG A 316 -19.38 -9.13 -1.44
N SER A 317 -18.18 -8.82 -1.01
CA SER A 317 -17.24 -9.80 -0.48
C SER A 317 -16.49 -9.23 0.72
N LEU A 318 -16.63 -9.90 1.86
CA LEU A 318 -15.97 -9.55 3.11
C LEU A 318 -15.32 -10.80 3.70
N GLU A 319 -14.08 -10.65 4.14
CA GLU A 319 -13.32 -11.69 4.80
C GLU A 319 -12.89 -11.23 6.17
N VAL A 320 -13.13 -12.08 7.17
CA VAL A 320 -12.83 -11.80 8.56
C VAL A 320 -11.90 -12.88 9.06
N VAL A 321 -10.72 -12.49 9.53
CA VAL A 321 -9.78 -13.42 10.18
C VAL A 321 -9.95 -13.30 11.68
N LEU A 322 -10.44 -14.36 12.34
CA LEU A 322 -10.62 -14.44 13.78
C LEU A 322 -9.42 -15.15 14.42
N ASN A 323 -8.54 -14.36 15.02
CA ASN A 323 -7.35 -14.89 15.67
C ASN A 323 -7.65 -15.32 17.11
N GLY A 324 -7.45 -16.61 17.38
CA GLY A 324 -7.28 -17.11 18.74
C GLY A 324 -5.82 -17.00 19.13
N ASP A 325 -5.35 -15.84 19.61
CA ASP A 325 -4.02 -15.80 20.24
C ASP A 325 -4.11 -16.53 21.58
N GLY A 326 -3.69 -17.81 21.56
CA GLY A 326 -3.59 -18.69 22.71
C GLY A 326 -2.87 -18.06 23.92
N ASN A 327 -2.00 -17.08 23.68
CA ASN A 327 -1.22 -16.45 24.74
C ASN A 327 -1.99 -15.42 25.56
N SER A 328 -3.11 -14.90 25.06
CA SER A 328 -3.93 -13.97 25.83
C SER A 328 -4.72 -14.67 26.95
N TYR A 329 -4.99 -15.97 26.85
CA TYR A 329 -5.84 -16.69 27.82
C TYR A 329 -5.24 -16.90 29.22
N ASN A 330 -4.04 -16.39 29.48
CA ASN A 330 -3.44 -16.40 30.82
C ASN A 330 -4.03 -15.32 31.75
N GLU A 331 -4.83 -14.38 31.24
CA GLU A 331 -5.52 -13.36 32.03
C GLU A 331 -6.96 -13.79 32.37
N ASP A 332 -7.50 -13.25 33.47
CA ASP A 332 -8.81 -13.62 34.06
C ASP A 332 -9.96 -13.73 33.02
N PRO A 333 -10.57 -14.92 32.81
CA PRO A 333 -11.66 -15.14 31.85
C PRO A 333 -12.86 -14.21 32.01
N SER A 334 -13.09 -13.67 33.22
CA SER A 334 -14.20 -12.76 33.50
C SER A 334 -13.98 -11.35 32.94
N GLN A 335 -12.74 -10.98 32.59
CA GLN A 335 -12.39 -9.69 32.00
C GLN A 335 -12.42 -9.69 30.47
N TYR A 336 -12.51 -10.88 29.87
CA TYR A 336 -12.64 -11.01 28.42
C TYR A 336 -14.08 -10.69 28.00
N ARG A 337 -14.30 -9.45 27.57
CA ARG A 337 -15.39 -9.17 26.63
C ARG A 337 -15.10 -9.99 25.38
N TYR A 338 -16.09 -10.72 24.88
CA TYR A 338 -15.87 -11.55 23.69
C TYR A 338 -15.40 -10.67 22.52
N PRO A 339 -14.30 -11.00 21.82
CA PRO A 339 -13.70 -10.14 20.79
C PRO A 339 -14.63 -9.68 19.68
N HIS A 340 -15.67 -10.49 19.44
CA HIS A 340 -16.69 -10.27 18.45
C HIS A 340 -17.96 -9.62 18.99
N GLN A 341 -18.11 -9.41 20.31
CA GLN A 341 -19.32 -8.82 20.89
C GLN A 341 -19.62 -7.44 20.31
N ASP A 342 -18.60 -6.62 20.05
CA ASP A 342 -18.79 -5.31 19.41
C ASP A 342 -19.30 -5.45 17.97
N LEU A 343 -18.91 -6.50 17.25
CA LEU A 343 -19.47 -6.79 15.94
C LEU A 343 -20.90 -7.28 16.05
N VAL A 344 -21.20 -8.18 16.98
CA VAL A 344 -22.59 -8.61 17.27
C VAL A 344 -23.48 -7.41 17.58
N GLU A 345 -23.07 -6.56 18.52
CA GLU A 345 -23.79 -5.35 18.90
C GLU A 345 -23.97 -4.38 17.71
N TYR A 346 -22.91 -4.18 16.91
CA TYR A 346 -22.99 -3.36 15.70
C TYR A 346 -23.99 -3.92 14.69
N LEU A 347 -23.91 -5.22 14.45
CA LEU A 347 -24.75 -5.95 13.51
C LEU A 347 -26.22 -5.91 13.95
N GLU A 348 -26.51 -6.18 15.21
CA GLU A 348 -27.87 -6.07 15.76
C GLU A 348 -28.41 -4.65 15.63
N ARG A 349 -27.60 -3.63 15.92
CA ARG A 349 -28.00 -2.22 15.81
C ARG A 349 -28.23 -1.76 14.36
N THR A 350 -27.50 -2.32 13.40
CA THR A 350 -27.55 -1.90 11.99
C THR A 350 -28.41 -2.81 11.11
N ARG A 351 -29.08 -3.79 11.72
CA ARG A 351 -29.88 -4.79 11.02
C ARG A 351 -30.92 -4.21 10.07
N ASP A 352 -31.56 -3.10 10.46
CA ASP A 352 -32.61 -2.46 9.66
C ASP A 352 -32.04 -1.54 8.55
N ASP A 353 -30.85 -0.99 8.78
CA ASP A 353 -30.17 -0.06 7.86
C ASP A 353 -29.33 -0.80 6.80
N TRP A 354 -28.86 -2.00 7.14
CA TRP A 354 -27.98 -2.80 6.30
C TRP A 354 -28.56 -4.18 6.05
N THR A 355 -29.09 -4.36 4.84
CA THR A 355 -29.44 -5.67 4.30
C THR A 355 -28.30 -6.14 3.39
N PRO A 356 -27.44 -7.07 3.83
CA PRO A 356 -26.29 -7.56 3.07
C PRO A 356 -26.70 -8.49 1.90
N LEU A 357 -27.68 -8.06 1.10
CA LEU A 357 -28.14 -8.79 -0.08
C LEU A 357 -26.98 -8.98 -1.05
N GLY A 358 -26.64 -10.24 -1.31
CA GLY A 358 -25.52 -10.58 -2.19
C GLY A 358 -24.15 -10.63 -1.49
N LEU A 359 -24.07 -10.45 -0.16
CA LEU A 359 -22.81 -10.55 0.56
C LEU A 359 -22.32 -11.99 0.64
N THR A 360 -21.09 -12.20 0.22
CA THR A 360 -20.29 -13.40 0.52
C THR A 360 -19.40 -13.07 1.70
N LEU A 361 -19.59 -13.79 2.81
CA LEU A 361 -18.78 -13.65 4.01
C LEU A 361 -17.87 -14.88 4.14
N SER A 362 -16.55 -14.65 4.14
CA SER A 362 -15.56 -15.68 4.48
C SER A 362 -15.05 -15.42 5.90
N VAL A 363 -15.02 -16.43 6.76
CA VAL A 363 -14.53 -16.33 8.13
C VAL A 363 -13.42 -17.35 8.32
N TYR A 364 -12.22 -16.88 8.63
CA TYR A 364 -11.07 -17.73 8.92
C TYR A 364 -10.91 -17.81 10.43
N ILE A 365 -10.91 -19.00 11.00
CA ILE A 365 -10.77 -19.24 12.44
C ILE A 365 -9.46 -19.97 12.71
N ALA A 366 -8.63 -19.42 13.60
CA ALA A 366 -7.39 -20.07 14.01
C ALA A 366 -7.65 -21.13 15.08
N THR A 367 -7.26 -22.37 14.84
CA THR A 367 -7.43 -23.45 15.82
C THR A 367 -6.21 -23.52 16.72
N VAL A 368 -6.43 -23.45 18.03
CA VAL A 368 -5.35 -23.61 19.00
C VAL A 368 -5.19 -25.11 19.26
N THR A 369 -4.04 -25.66 18.84
CA THR A 369 -3.55 -27.04 19.05
C THR A 369 -4.18 -28.15 18.17
N PRO A 370 -3.35 -28.97 17.49
CA PRO A 370 -3.83 -30.16 16.80
C PRO A 370 -4.40 -31.16 17.82
N ILE A 371 -5.63 -31.62 17.54
CA ILE A 371 -6.37 -32.62 18.34
C ILE A 371 -5.60 -33.95 18.44
N ASN A 372 -4.57 -34.14 17.63
CA ASN A 372 -3.77 -35.36 17.58
C ASN A 372 -2.96 -35.63 18.87
N GLU A 373 -2.67 -34.62 19.70
CA GLU A 373 -2.09 -34.85 21.04
C GLU A 373 -3.13 -35.17 22.13
N LEU A 374 -4.43 -35.07 21.80
CA LEU A 374 -5.55 -35.34 22.72
C LEU A 374 -6.16 -36.74 22.57
N GLN A 375 -5.63 -37.58 21.69
CA GLN A 375 -6.15 -38.93 21.45
C GLN A 375 -6.05 -39.90 22.66
N SER A 376 -5.47 -39.49 23.80
CA SER A 376 -5.43 -40.34 24.99
C SER A 376 -6.56 -40.12 26.01
N THR A 377 -7.38 -39.06 25.91
CA THR A 377 -8.58 -38.92 26.75
C THR A 377 -9.67 -38.14 26.05
N GLU A 378 -10.76 -38.82 25.68
CA GLU A 378 -12.00 -38.27 25.08
C GLU A 378 -12.68 -37.10 25.85
N ASN A 379 -12.13 -36.66 26.98
CA ASN A 379 -12.72 -35.66 27.88
C ASN A 379 -11.91 -34.37 28.06
N ALA A 380 -10.82 -34.16 27.32
CA ALA A 380 -9.96 -32.99 27.54
C ALA A 380 -9.86 -32.09 26.30
N ILE A 381 -10.98 -31.54 25.80
CA ILE A 381 -10.86 -30.24 25.13
C ILE A 381 -10.21 -29.32 26.16
N SER A 382 -9.04 -28.78 25.85
CA SER A 382 -8.37 -27.87 26.78
C SER A 382 -9.33 -26.75 27.15
N TYR A 383 -9.20 -26.19 28.36
CA TYR A 383 -10.07 -25.10 28.78
C TYR A 383 -10.04 -23.93 27.77
N GLU A 384 -8.87 -23.67 27.16
CA GLU A 384 -8.71 -22.70 26.07
C GLU A 384 -9.50 -23.08 24.83
N GLY A 385 -9.45 -24.35 24.40
CA GLY A 385 -10.21 -24.84 23.25
C GLY A 385 -11.73 -24.68 23.42
N LYS A 386 -12.24 -24.89 24.64
CA LYS A 386 -13.65 -24.66 24.95
C LYS A 386 -14.01 -23.17 24.88
N ILE A 387 -13.19 -22.29 25.44
CA ILE A 387 -13.40 -20.84 25.36
C ILE A 387 -13.43 -20.40 23.89
N MET A 388 -12.49 -20.86 23.08
CA MET A 388 -12.43 -20.57 21.64
C MET A 388 -13.69 -21.02 20.91
N TYR A 389 -14.13 -22.26 21.18
CA TYR A 389 -15.35 -22.80 20.59
C TYR A 389 -16.58 -21.96 20.98
N ASP A 390 -16.73 -21.63 22.27
CA ASP A 390 -17.82 -20.79 22.76
C ASP A 390 -17.79 -19.39 22.12
N CYS A 391 -16.59 -18.84 21.89
CA CYS A 391 -16.40 -17.58 21.16
C CYS A 391 -16.93 -17.69 19.73
N TYR A 392 -16.46 -18.69 18.97
CA TYR A 392 -16.92 -18.88 17.59
C TYR A 392 -18.42 -19.14 17.53
N TYR A 393 -18.94 -20.02 18.39
CA TYR A 393 -20.36 -20.32 18.44
C TYR A 393 -21.20 -19.06 18.72
N SER A 394 -20.79 -18.22 19.66
CA SER A 394 -21.43 -16.93 19.95
C SER A 394 -21.42 -16.00 18.73
N PHE A 395 -20.29 -15.90 18.04
CA PHE A 395 -20.16 -15.11 16.81
C PHE A 395 -21.12 -15.58 15.70
N PHE A 396 -21.12 -16.88 15.39
CA PHE A 396 -21.97 -17.45 14.35
C PHE A 396 -23.46 -17.47 14.73
N THR A 397 -23.78 -17.56 16.02
CA THR A 397 -25.14 -17.38 16.53
C THR A 397 -25.65 -15.97 16.24
N ALA A 398 -24.85 -14.94 16.49
CA ALA A 398 -25.23 -13.57 16.15
C ALA A 398 -25.40 -13.37 14.64
N LEU A 399 -24.52 -13.96 13.84
CA LEU A 399 -24.65 -13.92 12.38
C LEU A 399 -25.93 -14.59 11.87
N SER A 400 -26.51 -15.55 12.60
CA SER A 400 -27.77 -16.19 12.20
C SER A 400 -28.96 -15.21 12.09
N GLY A 401 -28.85 -14.02 12.69
CA GLY A 401 -29.79 -12.92 12.49
C GLY A 401 -29.81 -12.36 11.05
N PHE A 402 -28.76 -12.60 10.28
CA PHE A 402 -28.54 -12.13 8.90
C PHE A 402 -28.95 -13.18 7.88
N ARG A 403 -30.26 -13.40 7.76
CA ARG A 403 -30.82 -14.35 6.79
C ARG A 403 -30.61 -13.98 5.31
N SER A 404 -30.06 -12.80 5.03
CA SER A 404 -29.85 -12.25 3.68
C SER A 404 -28.43 -12.44 3.14
N LEU A 405 -27.54 -13.09 3.89
CA LEU A 405 -26.24 -13.49 3.36
C LEU A 405 -26.45 -14.37 2.12
N ASN A 406 -25.67 -14.09 1.08
CA ASN A 406 -25.71 -14.91 -0.13
C ASN A 406 -24.92 -16.21 0.08
N ARG A 407 -23.74 -16.09 0.70
CA ARG A 407 -22.83 -17.20 0.99
C ARG A 407 -22.10 -16.93 2.29
N LEU A 408 -21.90 -17.98 3.06
CA LEU A 408 -21.02 -18.03 4.22
C LEU A 408 -20.01 -19.15 4.02
N PHE A 409 -18.74 -18.83 4.19
CA PHE A 409 -17.65 -19.80 4.18
C PHE A 409 -16.90 -19.70 5.49
N VAL A 410 -16.69 -20.82 6.17
CA VAL A 410 -15.88 -20.89 7.39
C VAL A 410 -14.68 -21.77 7.10
N TYR A 411 -13.48 -21.26 7.41
CA TYR A 411 -12.22 -21.96 7.20
C TYR A 411 -11.49 -22.08 8.53
N ALA A 412 -11.30 -23.28 9.04
CA ALA A 412 -10.50 -23.58 10.21
C ALA A 412 -9.04 -23.78 9.79
N LEU A 413 -8.11 -23.08 10.46
CA LEU A 413 -6.70 -23.07 10.13
C LEU A 413 -5.90 -23.69 11.27
N GLU A 414 -5.13 -24.75 10.98
CA GLU A 414 -4.43 -25.56 11.98
C GLU A 414 -3.38 -24.78 12.79
N GLN A 415 -2.68 -23.83 12.15
CA GLN A 415 -1.70 -22.97 12.83
C GLN A 415 -1.68 -21.57 12.23
N TRP A 416 -1.90 -20.56 13.07
CA TRP A 416 -1.71 -19.16 12.69
C TRP A 416 -0.36 -18.66 13.22
N TRP A 417 0.69 -18.82 12.41
CA TRP A 417 1.98 -18.21 12.68
C TRP A 417 1.85 -16.71 12.41
N GLY A 418 1.59 -15.95 13.47
CA GLY A 418 1.17 -14.55 13.43
C GLY A 418 2.15 -13.52 12.88
N GLU A 419 2.76 -13.75 11.71
CA GLU A 419 3.46 -12.76 10.88
C GLU A 419 3.82 -13.27 9.46
N VAL A 420 3.39 -14.48 9.03
CA VAL A 420 3.76 -15.01 7.70
C VAL A 420 3.02 -14.25 6.59
N ARG A 421 3.80 -13.79 5.61
CA ARG A 421 3.37 -13.09 4.38
C ARG A 421 2.13 -13.75 3.78
N PHE A 422 1.08 -12.95 3.60
CA PHE A 422 -0.25 -13.42 3.20
C PHE A 422 -0.35 -13.66 1.68
N ASP A 423 0.22 -14.75 1.19
CA ASP A 423 -0.53 -15.49 0.18
C ASP A 423 -1.38 -16.51 0.92
N ILE A 424 -2.70 -16.26 0.97
CA ILE A 424 -3.66 -17.25 1.48
C ILE A 424 -3.46 -18.58 0.74
N GLY A 425 -2.93 -18.53 -0.50
CA GLY A 425 -2.42 -19.65 -1.32
C GLY A 425 -1.43 -20.61 -0.65
N ASP A 426 -0.69 -20.17 0.38
CA ASP A 426 0.43 -20.94 0.95
C ASP A 426 0.12 -21.54 2.34
N ILE A 427 -1.11 -21.42 2.84
CA ILE A 427 -1.48 -22.02 4.13
C ILE A 427 -1.70 -23.53 3.90
N GLU A 428 -0.86 -24.36 4.51
CA GLU A 428 -1.08 -25.80 4.60
C GLU A 428 -2.39 -26.10 5.34
N TYR A 429 -3.47 -26.29 4.59
CA TYR A 429 -4.71 -26.87 5.09
C TYR A 429 -4.50 -28.38 5.31
N ASP A 430 -4.46 -28.82 6.57
CA ASP A 430 -4.59 -30.25 6.86
C ASP A 430 -6.07 -30.64 6.76
N SER A 431 -6.42 -31.28 5.64
CA SER A 431 -7.76 -31.82 5.32
C SER A 431 -8.20 -32.98 6.24
N GLY A 432 -7.60 -33.12 7.42
CA GLY A 432 -8.10 -34.01 8.46
C GLY A 432 -9.57 -33.68 8.75
N GLY A 433 -10.49 -34.59 8.39
CA GLY A 433 -11.95 -34.37 8.38
C GLY A 433 -12.61 -33.96 9.70
N THR A 434 -11.83 -33.78 10.76
CA THR A 434 -12.27 -33.19 12.04
C THR A 434 -12.67 -31.71 11.87
N TRP A 435 -11.94 -30.94 11.05
CA TRP A 435 -12.23 -29.51 10.86
C TRP A 435 -13.45 -29.27 9.97
N ASP A 436 -13.66 -30.11 8.95
CA ASP A 436 -14.83 -30.06 8.07
C ASP A 436 -16.15 -30.09 8.86
N HIS A 437 -16.20 -30.90 9.93
CA HIS A 437 -17.38 -30.97 10.77
C HIS A 437 -17.63 -29.67 11.54
N LEU A 438 -16.56 -29.06 12.08
CA LEU A 438 -16.66 -27.78 12.79
C LEU A 438 -17.11 -26.67 11.84
N GLU A 439 -16.44 -26.52 10.71
CA GLU A 439 -16.77 -25.53 9.69
C GLU A 439 -18.22 -25.66 9.23
N LYS A 440 -18.64 -26.88 8.85
CA LYS A 440 -20.01 -27.18 8.43
C LYS A 440 -21.02 -26.88 9.53
N SER A 441 -20.72 -27.23 10.78
CA SER A 441 -21.60 -26.96 11.91
C SER A 441 -21.82 -25.46 12.12
N LEU A 442 -20.75 -24.65 12.06
CA LEU A 442 -20.82 -23.19 12.20
C LEU A 442 -21.55 -22.54 11.02
N GLU A 443 -21.32 -23.03 9.79
CA GLU A 443 -22.03 -22.58 8.60
C GLU A 443 -23.53 -22.87 8.68
N GLN A 444 -23.91 -24.09 9.08
CA GLN A 444 -25.31 -24.50 9.23
C GLN A 444 -26.02 -23.82 10.40
N LEU A 445 -25.29 -23.47 11.46
CA LEU A 445 -25.81 -22.66 12.55
C LEU A 445 -26.28 -21.28 12.05
N THR A 446 -25.51 -20.66 11.15
CA THR A 446 -25.84 -19.34 10.61
C THR A 446 -26.81 -19.39 9.42
N MET A 447 -26.59 -20.29 8.46
CA MET A 447 -27.31 -20.34 7.18
C MET A 447 -28.47 -21.34 7.15
N GLY A 448 -28.62 -22.16 8.19
CA GLY A 448 -29.61 -23.24 8.30
C GLY A 448 -29.05 -24.61 7.93
N ARG A 449 -29.71 -25.68 8.44
CA ARG A 449 -29.25 -27.08 8.35
C ARG A 449 -29.06 -27.61 6.93
N GLN A 450 -29.80 -27.06 5.97
CA GLN A 450 -29.74 -27.42 4.56
C GLN A 450 -28.59 -26.76 3.80
N TYR A 451 -27.86 -25.84 4.44
CA TYR A 451 -26.75 -25.15 3.80
C TYR A 451 -25.54 -26.10 3.67
N GLY A 452 -25.06 -26.23 2.44
CA GLY A 452 -23.80 -26.89 2.09
C GLY A 452 -22.92 -25.88 1.38
N SER A 453 -21.84 -25.44 2.02
CA SER A 453 -20.93 -24.43 1.48
C SER A 453 -20.22 -24.91 0.20
N ASN A 454 -19.87 -26.20 0.13
CA ASN A 454 -19.32 -26.84 -1.07
C ASN A 454 -20.26 -26.73 -2.28
N ASP A 455 -21.58 -26.82 -2.07
CA ASP A 455 -22.57 -26.74 -3.14
C ASP A 455 -22.68 -25.33 -3.75
N VAL A 456 -22.25 -24.31 -3.00
CA VAL A 456 -22.28 -22.90 -3.42
C VAL A 456 -20.88 -22.35 -3.76
N GLY A 457 -19.92 -23.25 -3.96
CA GLY A 457 -18.57 -22.93 -4.42
C GLY A 457 -17.64 -22.45 -3.32
N LYS A 458 -17.75 -23.00 -2.11
CA LYS A 458 -16.60 -23.02 -1.18
C LYS A 458 -15.47 -23.73 -1.90
N TRP A 459 -14.34 -23.04 -2.00
CA TRP A 459 -13.20 -23.57 -2.74
C TRP A 459 -12.68 -24.81 -2.01
N PRO A 460 -12.57 -25.97 -2.68
CA PRO A 460 -11.83 -27.09 -2.13
C PRO A 460 -10.36 -26.64 -2.10
N ASP A 461 -9.74 -26.76 -0.94
CA ASP A 461 -8.32 -26.54 -0.67
C ASP A 461 -7.56 -25.52 -1.52
N ILE A 462 -7.11 -24.48 -0.83
CA ILE A 462 -6.19 -23.42 -1.27
C ILE A 462 -5.00 -23.92 -2.14
N HIS A 463 -4.64 -25.21 -2.07
CA HIS A 463 -3.51 -25.85 -2.73
C HIS A 463 -3.67 -26.19 -4.22
N GLU A 464 -4.87 -26.16 -4.81
CA GLU A 464 -5.04 -26.50 -6.24
C GLU A 464 -4.74 -25.33 -7.22
N ILE A 465 -4.28 -24.19 -6.72
CA ILE A 465 -3.93 -23.02 -7.54
C ILE A 465 -2.46 -22.66 -7.33
N ASN A 466 -1.56 -23.46 -7.92
CA ASN A 466 -0.20 -23.04 -8.27
C ASN A 466 0.30 -23.76 -9.52
#